data_AF-A0A656GLL5-F1
#
_entry.id   AF-A0A656GLL5-F1
#
_cell.length_a   1.000
_cell.length_b   1.000
_cell.length_c   1.000
_cell.angle_alpha   90.00
_cell.angle_beta   90.00
_cell.angle_gamma   90.00
#
_symmetry.space_group_name_H-M   'P 1'
#
loop_
_entity.id
_entity.type
_entity.pdbx_description
1 polymer ?
#
loop_
_entity_poly.entity_id
_entity_poly.type
_entity_poly.pdbx_seq_one_letter_code
_entity_poly.pdbx_strand_id
1 'polypeptide(L)' 'DISHYLMHRYNWIRPHQFNDGMAPAQYEKNLNVVSGIS' A
#
# COMPACT_ATOMS: atom_id res chain seq x y z
N ASP A 1 -3.10 -6.63 18.66
CA ASP A 1 -1.63 -6.74 18.58
C ASP A 1 -1.05 -5.48 17.94
N ILE A 2 0.04 -4.96 18.48
CA ILE A 2 0.67 -3.72 18.01
C ILE A 2 1.27 -3.89 16.62
N SER A 3 1.78 -5.08 16.29
CA SER A 3 2.36 -5.37 14.97
C SER A 3 1.33 -5.20 13.86
N HIS A 4 0.12 -5.73 14.06
CA HIS A 4 -0.97 -5.59 13.11
C HIS A 4 -1.38 -4.11 12.92
N TYR A 5 -1.45 -3.35 14.01
CA TYR A 5 -1.77 -1.92 13.95
C TYR A 5 -0.70 -1.13 13.17
N LEU A 6 0.59 -1.37 13.45
CA LEU A 6 1.68 -0.69 12.78
C LEU A 6 1.75 -1.04 11.28
N MET A 7 1.59 -2.33 10.94
CA MET A 7 1.54 -2.78 9.55
C MET A 7 0.43 -2.04 8.78
N HIS A 8 -0.80 -2.10 9.29
CA HIS A 8 -1.93 -1.45 8.62
C HIS A 8 -1.71 0.06 8.51
N ARG A 9 -1.36 0.74 9.61
CA ARG A 9 -1.19 2.20 9.61
C ARG A 9 -0.10 2.67 8.66
N TYR A 10 1.06 2.03 8.64
CA TYR A 10 2.17 2.47 7.79
C TYR A 10 1.98 2.12 6.32
N ASN A 11 1.23 1.05 6.00
CA ASN A 11 0.90 0.69 4.61
C ASN A 11 0.02 1.75 3.92
N TRP A 12 -0.68 2.61 4.67
CA TRP A 12 -1.54 3.68 4.15
C TRP A 12 -0.93 5.07 4.17
N ILE A 13 0.07 5.32 5.03
CA ILE A 13 0.54 6.68 5.33
C ILE A 13 1.94 6.94 4.76
N ARG A 14 2.80 5.92 4.66
CA ARG A 14 4.19 6.18 4.32
C ARG A 14 4.38 6.26 2.80
N PRO A 15 4.86 7.40 2.24
CA PRO A 15 5.22 7.47 0.83
C PRO A 15 6.45 6.60 0.57
N HIS A 16 6.35 5.70 -0.42
CA HIS A 16 7.42 4.78 -0.76
C HIS A 16 8.09 5.21 -2.06
N GLN A 17 9.40 5.47 -2.05
CA GLN A 17 10.13 5.99 -3.21
C GLN A 17 10.01 5.08 -4.45
N PHE A 18 9.94 3.77 -4.24
CA PHE A 18 9.78 2.79 -5.32
C PHE A 18 8.36 2.68 -5.88
N ASN A 19 7.37 3.32 -5.23
CA ASN A 19 5.98 3.36 -5.67
C ASN A 19 5.60 4.78 -6.12
N ASP A 20 6.55 5.51 -6.71
CA ASP A 20 6.39 6.93 -7.09
C ASP A 20 5.98 7.85 -5.91
N GLY A 21 6.36 7.47 -4.70
CA GLY A 21 5.94 8.18 -3.48
C GLY A 21 4.54 7.83 -2.99
N MET A 22 3.82 6.90 -3.61
CA MET A 22 2.54 6.41 -3.09
C MET A 22 2.73 5.45 -1.92
N ALA A 23 1.69 5.36 -1.09
CA ALA A 23 1.64 4.38 -0.03
C ALA A 23 1.46 2.96 -0.61
N PRO A 24 2.03 1.91 0.01
CA PRO A 24 1.92 0.53 -0.46
C PRO A 24 0.48 0.08 -0.77
N ALA A 25 -0.47 0.34 0.13
CA ALA A 25 -1.86 -0.08 -0.05
C ALA A 25 -2.55 0.63 -1.26
N GLN A 26 -2.15 1.86 -1.54
CA GLN A 26 -2.65 2.59 -2.72
C GLN A 26 -2.05 2.01 -4.01
N TYR A 27 -0.77 1.69 -3.99
CA TYR A 27 -0.08 1.08 -5.12
C TYR A 27 -0.64 -0.31 -5.44
N GLU A 28 -0.88 -1.15 -4.44
CA GLU A 28 -1.52 -2.47 -4.60
C GLU A 28 -2.94 -2.36 -5.16
N LYS A 29 -3.74 -1.41 -4.67
CA LYS A 29 -5.09 -1.17 -5.22
C LYS A 29 -5.03 -0.79 -6.69
N ASN A 30 -4.11 0.10 -7.06
CA ASN A 30 -3.89 0.48 -8.46
C ASN A 30 -3.38 -0.70 -9.28
N LEU A 31 -2.47 -1.51 -8.74
CA LEU A 31 -1.94 -2.70 -9.38
C LEU A 31 -3.04 -3.73 -9.64
N ASN A 32 -3.98 -3.94 -8.72
CA ASN A 32 -5.11 -4.84 -8.94
C ASN A 32 -6.02 -4.34 -10.07
N VAL A 33 -6.27 -3.03 -10.14
CA VAL A 33 -7.04 -2.42 -11.24
C VAL A 33 -6.34 -2.59 -12.58
N VAL A 34 -5.02 -2.41 -12.63
CA VAL A 34 -4.23 -2.52 -13.88
C VAL A 34 -4.01 -3.98 -14.30
N SER A 35 -3.87 -4.89 -13.35
CA SER A 35 -3.63 -6.32 -13.62
C SER A 35 -4.90 -7.11 -13.95
N GLY A 36 -6.09 -6.54 -13.69
CA GLY A 36 -7.37 -7.23 -13.93
C GLY A 36 -7.64 -8.38 -12.96
N ILE A 37 -6.87 -8.49 -11.88
CA ILE A 37 -7.06 -9.49 -10.82
C ILE A 37 -8.18 -8.97 -9.91
N SER A 38 -9.35 -9.62 -9.97
CA SER A 38 -10.51 -9.36 -9.09
C SER A 38 -10.61 -10.41 -7.98
#